data_AF-A0ABC9NL81-F1
#
_entry.id   AF-A0ABC9NL81-F1
#
_cell.length_a   1.000
_cell.length_b   1.000
_cell.length_c   1.000
_cell.angle_alpha   90.00
_cell.angle_beta   90.00
_cell.angle_gamma   90.00
#
_symmetry.space_group_name_H-M   'P 1'
#
loop_
_entity.id
_entity.type
_entity.pdbx_description
1 polymer ?
#
loop_
_entity_poly.entity_id
_entity_poly.type
_entity_poly.pdbx_seq_one_letter_code
_entity_poly.pdbx_strand_id
1 'polypeptide(L)' 'MLGGYERFSPEKALRVAEVTNFEVTPHELRPDIYPNPTDGLPVGFKANTPNASELIHENQA' A
#
# COMPACT_ATOMS: atom_id res chain seq x y z
N MET A 1 6.42 -28.05 7.96
CA MET A 1 6.88 -26.67 8.19
C MET A 1 5.65 -25.79 8.34
N LEU A 2 5.50 -25.13 9.48
CA LEU A 2 4.31 -24.38 9.88
C LEU A 2 4.11 -23.13 8.99
N GLY A 3 2.85 -22.84 8.63
CA GLY A 3 2.43 -21.83 7.66
C GLY A 3 2.68 -20.38 8.11
N GLY A 4 3.83 -19.83 7.73
CA GLY A 4 4.31 -18.51 8.17
C GLY A 4 4.24 -17.39 7.13
N TYR A 5 3.69 -17.63 5.94
CA TYR A 5 3.41 -16.60 4.95
C TYR A 5 1.99 -16.83 4.44
N GLU A 6 0.98 -16.55 5.27
CA GLU A 6 -0.32 -16.26 4.66
C GLU A 6 -0.11 -14.95 3.89
N ARG A 7 0.43 -15.08 2.66
CA ARG A 7 0.72 -13.98 1.73
C ARG A 7 -0.47 -13.07 1.85
N PHE A 8 -0.23 -11.86 2.30
CA PHE A 8 -1.26 -10.86 2.43
C PHE A 8 -2.02 -10.82 1.11
N SER A 9 -3.22 -11.41 1.11
CA SER A 9 -3.88 -11.81 -0.12
C SER A 9 -4.32 -10.54 -0.86
N PRO A 10 -4.39 -10.55 -2.21
CA PRO A 10 -4.89 -9.41 -2.98
C PRO A 10 -6.19 -8.83 -2.42
N GLU A 11 -7.13 -9.70 -2.02
CA GLU A 11 -8.42 -9.32 -1.44
C GLU A 11 -8.28 -8.59 -0.10
N LYS A 12 -7.38 -9.04 0.77
CA LYS A 12 -7.07 -8.36 2.04
C LYS A 12 -6.45 -6.98 1.78
N ALA A 13 -5.62 -6.84 0.74
CA ALA A 13 -5.03 -5.56 0.35
C ALA A 13 -6.09 -4.54 -0.08
N LEU A 14 -6.99 -4.95 -0.97
CA LEU A 14 -8.08 -4.09 -1.41
C LEU A 14 -9.01 -3.70 -0.26
N ARG A 15 -9.34 -4.67 0.62
CA ARG A 15 -10.21 -4.40 1.77
C ARG A 15 -9.57 -3.46 2.77
N VAL A 16 -8.28 -3.62 3.09
CA VAL A 16 -7.56 -2.71 3.97
C VAL A 16 -7.56 -1.31 3.36
N ALA A 17 -7.19 -1.19 2.08
CA ALA A 17 -7.19 0.10 1.40
C ALA A 17 -8.58 0.76 1.43
N GLU A 18 -9.65 0.00 1.17
CA GLU A 18 -11.03 0.50 1.21
C GLU A 18 -11.44 0.99 2.61
N VAL A 19 -11.20 0.21 3.67
CA VAL A 19 -11.60 0.60 5.04
C VAL A 19 -10.77 1.76 5.60
N THR A 20 -9.56 1.99 5.07
CA THR A 20 -8.73 3.16 5.39
C THR A 20 -9.00 4.36 4.47
N ASN A 21 -10.05 4.32 3.63
CA ASN A 21 -10.30 5.35 2.61
C ASN A 21 -9.07 5.66 1.72
N PHE A 22 -8.30 4.63 1.40
CA PHE A 22 -7.07 4.67 0.62
C PHE A 22 -5.96 5.59 1.19
N GLU A 23 -5.97 5.85 2.51
CA GLU A 23 -4.81 6.42 3.20
C GLU A 23 -3.57 5.52 3.05
N VAL A 24 -3.78 4.21 3.00
CA VAL A 24 -2.80 3.22 2.56
C VAL A 24 -3.31 2.55 1.29
N THR A 25 -2.49 2.50 0.25
CA THR A 25 -2.83 1.99 -1.07
C THR A 25 -2.51 0.50 -1.24
N PRO A 26 -3.15 -0.22 -2.19
CA PRO A 26 -2.80 -1.60 -2.49
C PRO A 26 -1.33 -1.78 -2.88
N HIS A 27 -0.73 -0.77 -3.51
CA HIS A 27 0.70 -0.70 -3.83
C HIS A 27 1.58 -0.77 -2.58
N GLU A 28 1.27 0.01 -1.54
CA GLU A 28 2.04 0.04 -0.29
C GLU A 28 1.92 -1.28 0.49
N LEU A 29 0.78 -1.96 0.37
CA LEU A 29 0.56 -3.24 1.04
C LEU A 29 1.14 -4.44 0.27
N ARG A 30 1.10 -4.41 -1.06
CA ARG A 30 1.43 -5.53 -1.95
C ARG A 30 2.03 -5.03 -3.28
N PRO A 31 3.25 -4.47 -3.25
CA PRO A 31 3.89 -3.93 -4.46
C PRO A 31 4.24 -5.01 -5.49
N ASP A 32 4.27 -6.29 -5.09
CA ASP A 32 4.58 -7.41 -5.98
C ASP A 32 3.49 -7.69 -7.03
N ILE A 33 2.23 -7.27 -6.80
CA ILE A 33 1.10 -7.39 -7.75
C ILE A 33 0.40 -6.08 -8.06
N TYR A 34 0.63 -5.06 -7.25
CA TYR A 34 0.17 -3.69 -7.49
C TYR A 34 1.41 -2.83 -7.73
N PRO A 35 2.13 -3.02 -8.86
CA PRO A 35 3.40 -2.33 -9.11
C PRO A 35 3.25 -0.82 -9.26
N ASN A 36 2.05 -0.33 -9.63
CA ASN A 36 1.79 1.10 -9.75
C ASN A 36 0.98 1.62 -8.54
N PRO A 37 1.25 2.86 -8.08
CA PRO A 37 0.50 3.47 -6.99
C PRO A 37 -1.00 3.64 -7.24
N THR A 38 -1.41 3.64 -8.51
CA THR A 38 -2.81 3.74 -8.93
C THR A 38 -3.51 2.40 -9.09
N ASP A 39 -2.80 1.28 -8.95
CA ASP A 39 -3.38 -0.04 -9.13
C ASP A 39 -4.37 -0.35 -7.99
N GLY A 40 -5.56 -0.84 -8.35
CA GLY A 40 -6.61 -1.15 -7.38
C GLY A 40 -7.32 0.06 -6.77
N LEU A 41 -7.01 1.28 -7.23
CA LEU A 41 -7.72 2.50 -6.83
C LEU A 41 -8.97 2.75 -7.72
N PRO A 42 -10.04 3.36 -7.17
CA PRO A 42 -11.22 3.72 -7.95
C PRO A 42 -10.92 4.85 -8.95
N VAL A 43 -11.70 4.91 -10.04
CA VAL A 43 -11.55 5.93 -11.09
C VAL A 43 -11.75 7.33 -10.48
N GLY A 44 -10.72 8.17 -10.58
CA GLY A 44 -10.73 9.53 -10.01
C GLY A 44 -9.99 9.67 -8.67
N PHE A 45 -9.58 8.56 -8.05
CA PHE A 45 -8.70 8.61 -6.89
C PHE A 45 -7.27 8.97 -7.32
N LYS A 46 -6.67 9.93 -6.62
CA LYS A 46 -5.24 10.25 -6.77
C LYS A 46 -4.52 9.50 -5.65
N ALA A 47 -3.54 8.67 -5.99
CA ALA A 47 -2.70 8.06 -4.97
C ALA A 47 -1.95 9.16 -4.24
N ASN A 48 -2.06 9.19 -2.91
CA ASN A 48 -1.30 10.09 -2.05
C ASN A 48 0.09 9.48 -1.89
N THR A 49 0.87 9.31 -2.96
CA THR A 49 2.24 8.83 -2.79
C THR A 49 2.97 9.85 -1.90
N PRO A 50 3.51 9.45 -0.73
CA PRO A 50 4.61 10.22 -0.18
C PRO A 50 5.67 10.16 -1.26
N ASN A 51 5.90 11.29 -1.90
CA ASN A 51 7.13 11.56 -2.62
C ASN A 51 8.26 10.91 -1.82
N ALA A 52 9.00 9.97 -2.42
CA ALA A 52 10.10 9.26 -1.74
C ALA A 52 11.17 10.21 -1.16
N SER A 53 11.06 11.52 -1.40
CA SER A 53 11.79 12.62 -0.81
C SER A 53 11.36 13.04 0.61
N GLU A 54 10.19 12.63 1.14
CA GLU A 54 9.76 12.92 2.52
C GLU A 54 10.16 11.84 3.55
N LEU A 55 10.83 10.77 3.12
CA LEU A 55 11.52 9.83 4.02
C LEU A 55 12.90 10.37 4.47
N ILE A 56 13.04 11.66 4.70
CA ILE A 56 14.04 12.15 5.65
C ILE A 56 13.49 11.90 7.05
N HIS A 57 13.56 10.64 7.48
CA HIS A 57 13.55 10.31 8.90
C HIS A 57 14.75 11.02 9.51
N GLU A 58 14.47 12.20 10.04
CA GLU A 58 15.32 12.99 10.91
C GLU A 58 15.67 12.14 12.15
N ASN A 59 16.68 11.28 12.02
CA ASN A 59 17.46 10.85 13.18
C ASN A 59 18.42 12.00 13.51
N GLN A 60 17.85 13.11 14.02
CA GLN A 60 18.57 14.09 14.82
C GLN A 60 18.28 13.75 16.30
N ALA A 61 19.19 13.00 16.92
CA ALA A 61 19.53 13.07 18.34
C ALA A 61 20.76 12.18 18.61
#